data_AF-A0A7C6DMG5-F1
#
_entry.id   AF-A0A7C6DMG5-F1
#
_cell.length_a   1.000
_cell.length_b   1.000
_cell.length_c   1.000
_cell.angle_alpha   90.00
_cell.angle_beta   90.00
_cell.angle_gamma   90.00
#
_symmetry.space_group_name_H-M   'P 1'
#
loop_
_entity.id
_entity.type
_entity.pdbx_description
1 polymer ?
#
loop_
_entity_poly.entity_id
_entity_poly.type
_entity_poly.pdbx_seq_one_letter_code
_entity_poly.pdbx_strand_id
1 'polypeptide(L)'
;KALGAQVVLTPAAEGMRGSIAKAEEILRQHPKSYMPQQFDNPANPEIHRKTTAEEIWQDTGGQVDMLVAGVGTGGTITGVAEVIKARKPSFRAIAVEPASSPVITQTLRGEPLKPGRHKIQGIGAGFVPSNLHLNIVDEVIQISDEEAFEWARKLHRMEGLFAGISSGANMAAAAKVAARPQSRGKMIVVILPSIGERYLSTPLFEEE
;
A
#
# COMPACT_ATOMS: atom_id res chain seq x y z
N LYS A 1 -20.26 8.93 -7.07
CA LYS A 1 -21.52 9.62 -7.47
C LYS A 1 -21.44 10.22 -8.88
N ALA A 2 -20.46 11.08 -9.21
CA ALA A 2 -20.34 11.67 -10.56
C ALA A 2 -20.26 10.64 -11.71
N LEU A 3 -19.59 9.49 -11.49
CA LEU A 3 -19.53 8.37 -12.44
C LEU A 3 -20.77 7.44 -12.41
N GLY A 4 -21.89 7.87 -11.82
CA GLY A 4 -23.12 7.07 -11.72
C GLY A 4 -23.16 6.01 -10.61
N ALA A 5 -22.05 5.79 -9.87
CA ALA A 5 -22.01 4.84 -8.76
C ALA A 5 -22.89 5.27 -7.58
N GLN A 6 -23.70 4.33 -7.07
CA GLN A 6 -24.38 4.44 -5.79
C GLN A 6 -23.38 4.18 -4.65
N VAL A 7 -23.41 5.01 -3.62
CA VAL A 7 -22.46 4.94 -2.49
C VAL A 7 -23.23 4.67 -1.22
N VAL A 8 -22.93 3.53 -0.58
CA VAL A 8 -23.44 3.16 0.74
C VAL A 8 -22.33 3.41 1.74
N LEU A 9 -22.58 4.27 2.72
CA LEU A 9 -21.64 4.55 3.81
C LEU A 9 -21.88 3.58 4.97
N THR A 10 -20.82 3.05 5.56
CA THR A 10 -20.85 2.21 6.76
C THR A 10 -20.31 2.98 7.97
N PRO A 11 -20.57 2.55 9.21
CA PRO A 11 -20.00 3.18 10.40
C PRO A 11 -18.47 3.22 10.36
N ALA A 12 -17.89 4.40 10.59
CA ALA A 12 -16.42 4.58 10.54
C ALA A 12 -15.67 3.70 11.55
N ALA A 13 -16.31 3.38 12.69
CA ALA A 13 -15.72 2.55 13.74
C ALA A 13 -15.44 1.10 13.31
N GLU A 14 -16.16 0.59 12.30
CA GLU A 14 -16.02 -0.79 11.81
C GLU A 14 -14.94 -0.92 10.71
N GLY A 15 -14.44 0.21 10.20
CA GLY A 15 -13.40 0.27 9.18
C GLY A 15 -13.70 -0.58 7.94
N MET A 16 -12.64 -1.17 7.36
CA MET A 16 -12.75 -1.98 6.15
C MET A 16 -13.58 -3.25 6.35
N ARG A 17 -13.52 -3.88 7.54
CA ARG A 17 -14.30 -5.09 7.83
C ARG A 17 -15.81 -4.81 7.79
N GLY A 18 -16.26 -3.68 8.32
CA GLY A 18 -17.67 -3.26 8.20
C GLY A 18 -18.10 -3.01 6.75
N SER A 19 -17.23 -2.38 5.95
CA SER A 19 -17.48 -2.18 4.52
C SER A 19 -17.63 -3.51 3.76
N ILE A 20 -16.79 -4.50 4.06
CA ILE A 20 -16.88 -5.85 3.46
C ILE A 20 -18.18 -6.54 3.87
N ALA A 21 -18.51 -6.55 5.17
CA ALA A 21 -19.74 -7.15 5.69
C ALA A 21 -20.99 -6.55 5.04
N LYS A 22 -21.02 -5.23 4.82
CA LYS A 22 -22.13 -4.57 4.11
C LYS A 22 -22.18 -4.95 2.64
N ALA A 23 -21.03 -5.07 1.96
CA ALA A 23 -20.98 -5.51 0.57
C ALA A 23 -21.50 -6.95 0.39
N GLU A 24 -21.17 -7.85 1.32
CA GLU A 24 -21.69 -9.22 1.33
C GLU A 24 -23.20 -9.28 1.60
N GLU A 25 -23.73 -8.40 2.46
CA GLU A 25 -25.17 -8.28 2.68
C GLU A 25 -25.90 -7.88 1.37
N ILE A 26 -25.38 -6.88 0.67
CA ILE A 26 -25.90 -6.43 -0.63
C ILE A 26 -25.84 -7.59 -1.65
N LEU A 27 -24.71 -8.31 -1.70
CA LEU A 27 -24.56 -9.47 -2.59
C LEU A 27 -25.63 -10.54 -2.34
N ARG A 28 -25.93 -10.85 -1.06
CA ARG A 28 -26.98 -11.81 -0.68
C ARG A 28 -28.40 -11.33 -1.04
N GLN A 29 -28.66 -10.03 -0.99
CA GLN A 29 -29.97 -9.44 -1.29
C GLN A 29 -30.23 -9.27 -2.80
N HIS A 30 -29.18 -9.25 -3.62
CA HIS A 30 -29.27 -9.01 -5.06
C HIS A 30 -28.64 -10.15 -5.87
N PRO A 31 -29.39 -11.21 -6.23
CA PRO A 31 -28.85 -12.43 -6.84
C PRO A 31 -28.11 -12.26 -8.18
N LYS A 32 -28.32 -11.14 -8.88
CA LYS A 32 -27.63 -10.81 -10.15
C LYS A 32 -26.39 -9.94 -9.95
N SER A 33 -26.02 -9.63 -8.71
CA SER A 33 -24.86 -8.81 -8.40
C SER A 33 -23.58 -9.65 -8.39
N TYR A 34 -22.45 -8.97 -8.56
CA TYR A 34 -21.11 -9.56 -8.55
C TYR A 34 -20.20 -8.74 -7.64
N MET A 35 -19.39 -9.42 -6.83
CA MET A 35 -18.42 -8.80 -5.93
C MET A 35 -16.98 -9.10 -6.41
N PRO A 36 -16.22 -8.08 -6.85
CA PRO A 36 -14.86 -8.28 -7.38
C PRO A 36 -13.81 -8.77 -6.37
N GLN A 37 -14.07 -8.62 -5.07
CA GLN A 37 -13.23 -9.16 -3.98
C GLN A 37 -11.73 -8.79 -4.06
N GLN A 38 -11.41 -7.50 -4.10
CA GLN A 38 -10.02 -7.04 -4.32
C GLN A 38 -8.96 -7.56 -3.34
N PHE A 39 -9.34 -8.03 -2.14
CA PHE A 39 -8.42 -8.59 -1.16
C PHE A 39 -8.05 -10.06 -1.42
N ASP A 40 -8.86 -10.76 -2.22
CA ASP A 40 -8.75 -12.21 -2.46
C ASP A 40 -8.62 -12.57 -3.95
N ASN A 41 -9.03 -11.67 -4.85
CA ASN A 41 -9.07 -11.94 -6.27
C ASN A 41 -7.65 -11.94 -6.86
N PRO A 42 -7.17 -13.07 -7.42
CA PRO A 42 -5.81 -13.20 -7.93
C PRO A 42 -5.54 -12.31 -9.16
N ALA A 43 -6.58 -11.80 -9.82
CA ALA A 43 -6.43 -10.83 -10.90
C ALA A 43 -5.76 -9.52 -10.43
N ASN A 44 -5.85 -9.19 -9.14
CA ASN A 44 -5.23 -8.01 -8.56
C ASN A 44 -3.68 -8.10 -8.56
N PRO A 45 -3.02 -9.07 -7.91
CA PRO A 45 -1.57 -9.20 -8.05
C PRO A 45 -1.16 -9.53 -9.50
N GLU A 46 -2.00 -10.24 -10.25
CA GLU A 46 -1.68 -10.63 -11.63
C GLU A 46 -1.48 -9.45 -12.58
N ILE A 47 -2.28 -8.38 -12.45
CA ILE A 47 -2.06 -7.21 -13.30
C ILE A 47 -0.70 -6.57 -13.00
N HIS A 48 -0.31 -6.51 -11.72
CA HIS A 48 0.99 -5.97 -11.31
C HIS A 48 2.17 -6.84 -11.77
N ARG A 49 2.00 -8.17 -11.89
CA ARG A 49 3.00 -9.05 -12.53
C ARG A 49 3.18 -8.70 -14.00
N LYS A 50 2.08 -8.50 -14.73
CA LYS A 50 2.07 -8.29 -16.19
C LYS A 50 2.49 -6.90 -16.63
N THR A 51 2.26 -5.89 -15.78
CA THR A 51 2.49 -4.49 -16.15
C THR A 51 3.49 -3.85 -15.22
N THR A 52 3.12 -3.58 -13.96
CA THR A 52 3.93 -2.79 -13.03
C THR A 52 5.34 -3.35 -12.82
N ALA A 53 5.47 -4.67 -12.73
CA ALA A 53 6.77 -5.33 -12.59
C ALA A 53 7.63 -5.19 -13.85
N GLU A 54 7.01 -5.33 -15.02
CA GLU A 54 7.69 -5.23 -16.32
C GLU A 54 8.14 -3.81 -16.59
N GLU A 55 7.30 -2.82 -16.31
CA GLU A 55 7.61 -1.39 -16.41
C GLU A 55 8.82 -1.05 -15.54
N ILE A 56 8.78 -1.40 -14.25
CA ILE A 56 9.91 -1.17 -13.33
C ILE A 56 11.18 -1.86 -13.83
N TRP A 57 11.07 -3.11 -14.30
CA TRP A 57 12.23 -3.85 -14.78
C TRP A 57 12.85 -3.21 -16.03
N GLN A 58 12.02 -2.82 -16.99
CA GLN A 58 12.47 -2.20 -18.24
C GLN A 58 13.06 -0.82 -18.00
N ASP A 59 12.35 0.04 -17.27
CA ASP A 59 12.75 1.43 -17.04
C ASP A 59 14.04 1.55 -16.19
N THR A 60 14.31 0.54 -15.35
CA THR A 60 15.54 0.48 -14.56
C THR A 60 16.66 -0.31 -15.25
N GLY A 61 16.43 -0.85 -16.45
CA GLY A 61 17.37 -1.74 -17.13
C GLY A 61 17.77 -2.95 -16.29
N GLY A 62 16.85 -3.46 -15.46
CA GLY A 62 17.09 -4.57 -14.52
C GLY A 62 17.96 -4.21 -13.30
N GLN A 63 18.26 -2.92 -13.08
CA GLN A 63 19.16 -2.50 -12.01
C GLN A 63 18.47 -2.30 -10.66
N VAL A 64 17.14 -2.25 -10.61
CA VAL A 64 16.38 -2.08 -9.35
C VAL A 64 16.84 -3.07 -8.28
N ASP A 65 17.19 -2.58 -7.10
CA ASP A 65 17.64 -3.40 -5.97
C ASP A 65 16.53 -3.59 -4.94
N MET A 66 15.67 -2.59 -4.77
CA MET A 66 14.62 -2.62 -3.77
C MET A 66 13.33 -1.98 -4.27
N LEU A 67 12.19 -2.50 -3.83
CA LEU A 67 10.89 -1.86 -3.95
C LEU A 67 10.36 -1.51 -2.57
N VAL A 68 9.88 -0.28 -2.40
CA VAL A 68 9.14 0.16 -1.22
C VAL A 68 7.69 0.41 -1.62
N ALA A 69 6.77 -0.35 -1.02
CA ALA A 69 5.35 -0.26 -1.32
C ALA A 69 4.47 -0.53 -0.10
N GLY A 70 3.58 0.41 0.19
CA GLY A 70 2.57 0.26 1.23
C GLY A 70 1.49 -0.76 0.88
N VAL A 71 1.02 -1.46 1.91
CA VAL A 71 0.13 -2.61 1.73
C VAL A 71 -1.31 -2.26 2.09
N GLY A 72 -2.14 -2.12 1.06
CA GLY A 72 -3.60 -2.17 1.16
C GLY A 72 -4.10 -3.58 0.88
N THR A 73 -4.27 -3.92 -0.39
CA THR A 73 -4.69 -5.26 -0.83
C THR A 73 -3.55 -6.27 -0.93
N GLY A 74 -2.29 -5.81 -0.93
CA GLY A 74 -1.11 -6.66 -1.16
C GLY A 74 -0.78 -6.89 -2.64
N GLY A 75 -1.69 -6.60 -3.57
CA GLY A 75 -1.51 -6.92 -4.99
C GLY A 75 -0.24 -6.33 -5.61
N THR A 76 0.04 -5.04 -5.37
CA THR A 76 1.20 -4.36 -5.96
C THR A 76 2.52 -4.98 -5.53
N ILE A 77 2.76 -5.13 -4.21
CA ILE A 77 4.03 -5.68 -3.72
C ILE A 77 4.18 -7.15 -4.10
N THR A 78 3.12 -7.95 -4.02
CA THR A 78 3.13 -9.36 -4.43
C THR A 78 3.48 -9.49 -5.91
N GLY A 79 2.73 -8.82 -6.79
CA GLY A 79 2.93 -8.95 -8.23
C GLY A 79 4.30 -8.47 -8.69
N VAL A 80 4.79 -7.35 -8.16
CA VAL A 80 6.11 -6.82 -8.52
C VAL A 80 7.23 -7.72 -7.98
N ALA A 81 7.17 -8.10 -6.70
CA ALA A 81 8.25 -8.85 -6.06
C ALA A 81 8.42 -10.25 -6.66
N GLU A 82 7.33 -10.97 -6.97
CA GLU A 82 7.42 -12.32 -7.53
C GLU A 82 8.13 -12.33 -8.89
N VAL A 83 7.80 -11.39 -9.77
CA VAL A 83 8.42 -11.29 -11.10
C VAL A 83 9.87 -10.87 -10.98
N ILE A 84 10.16 -9.82 -10.20
CA ILE A 84 11.53 -9.27 -10.14
C ILE A 84 12.46 -10.22 -9.37
N LYS A 85 12.02 -10.86 -8.28
CA LYS A 85 12.85 -11.82 -7.54
C LYS A 85 13.22 -13.04 -8.38
N ALA A 86 12.33 -13.49 -9.27
CA ALA A 86 12.63 -14.57 -10.20
C ALA A 86 13.77 -14.20 -11.18
N ARG A 87 13.92 -12.91 -11.52
CA ARG A 87 14.98 -12.39 -12.40
C ARG A 87 16.25 -12.01 -11.64
N LYS A 88 16.09 -11.45 -10.44
CA LYS A 88 17.15 -10.95 -9.57
C LYS A 88 16.88 -11.40 -8.12
N PRO A 89 17.39 -12.57 -7.71
CA PRO A 89 17.14 -13.10 -6.35
C PRO A 89 17.61 -12.20 -5.20
N SER A 90 18.54 -11.28 -5.48
CA SER A 90 19.02 -10.28 -4.52
C SER A 90 18.10 -9.08 -4.33
N PHE A 91 17.04 -8.95 -5.13
CA PHE A 91 16.05 -7.90 -5.01
C PHE A 91 15.27 -8.01 -3.69
N ARG A 92 15.04 -6.86 -3.03
CA ARG A 92 14.30 -6.79 -1.77
C ARG A 92 12.96 -6.06 -1.91
N ALA A 93 11.89 -6.68 -1.46
CA ALA A 93 10.57 -6.05 -1.34
C ALA A 93 10.32 -5.63 0.12
N ILE A 94 10.08 -4.34 0.30
CA ILE A 94 9.89 -3.70 1.61
C ILE A 94 8.45 -3.23 1.69
N ALA A 95 7.67 -3.90 2.55
CA ALA A 95 6.30 -3.53 2.81
C ALA A 95 6.24 -2.31 3.75
N VAL A 96 5.26 -1.44 3.55
CA VAL A 96 4.97 -0.33 4.46
C VAL A 96 3.58 -0.52 5.08
N GLU A 97 3.48 -0.36 6.40
CA GLU A 97 2.22 -0.41 7.13
C GLU A 97 2.13 0.71 8.18
N PRO A 98 0.92 1.08 8.62
CA PRO A 98 0.75 2.06 9.70
C PRO A 98 1.27 1.52 11.04
N ALA A 99 2.05 2.32 11.76
CA ALA A 99 2.59 1.96 13.07
C ALA A 99 1.51 1.67 14.12
N SER A 100 0.36 2.35 14.04
CA SER A 100 -0.78 2.12 14.93
C SER A 100 -1.64 0.92 14.55
N SER A 101 -1.41 0.28 13.39
CA SER A 101 -2.11 -0.93 12.95
C SER A 101 -1.18 -1.95 12.27
N PRO A 102 -0.14 -2.45 12.97
CA PRO A 102 0.97 -3.18 12.37
C PRO A 102 0.69 -4.68 12.19
N VAL A 103 -0.39 -5.00 11.47
CA VAL A 103 -0.90 -6.38 11.37
C VAL A 103 0.04 -7.32 10.62
N ILE A 104 0.82 -6.82 9.65
CA ILE A 104 1.79 -7.61 8.89
C ILE A 104 2.99 -7.94 9.79
N THR A 105 3.53 -6.94 10.50
CA THR A 105 4.63 -7.17 11.47
C THR A 105 4.21 -8.19 12.53
N GLN A 106 3.01 -8.03 13.11
CA GLN A 106 2.49 -8.97 14.11
C GLN A 106 2.37 -10.39 13.54
N THR A 107 1.84 -10.52 12.32
CA THR A 107 1.73 -11.83 11.65
C THR A 107 3.09 -12.49 11.45
N LEU A 108 4.09 -11.75 10.93
CA LEU A 108 5.44 -12.29 10.71
C LEU A 108 6.15 -12.69 12.00
N ARG A 109 5.78 -12.08 13.13
CA ARG A 109 6.33 -12.40 14.46
C ARG A 109 5.53 -13.47 15.22
N GLY A 110 4.41 -13.94 14.67
CA GLY A 110 3.50 -14.85 15.38
C GLY A 110 2.81 -14.20 16.58
N GLU A 111 2.67 -12.87 16.58
CA GLU A 111 2.03 -12.11 17.65
C GLU A 111 0.50 -12.00 17.42
N PRO A 112 -0.30 -11.82 18.49
CA PRO A 112 -1.73 -11.56 18.35
C PRO A 112 -2.00 -10.29 17.53
N LEU A 113 -2.91 -10.39 16.56
CA LEU A 113 -3.27 -9.25 15.70
C LEU A 113 -4.04 -8.19 16.47
N LYS A 114 -3.52 -6.96 16.47
CA LYS A 114 -4.15 -5.78 17.08
C LYS A 114 -4.24 -4.66 16.02
N PRO A 115 -5.27 -4.70 15.15
CA PRO A 115 -5.52 -3.60 14.23
C PRO A 115 -5.90 -2.33 15.00
N GLY A 116 -5.45 -1.18 14.53
CA GLY A 116 -5.73 0.11 15.16
C GLY A 116 -6.18 1.16 14.14
N ARG A 117 -6.60 2.32 14.66
CA ARG A 117 -7.02 3.45 13.82
C ARG A 117 -5.78 4.21 13.33
N HIS A 118 -5.82 4.62 12.06
CA HIS A 118 -4.78 5.44 11.44
C HIS A 118 -5.39 6.31 10.34
N LYS A 119 -4.62 7.29 9.87
CA LYS A 119 -5.01 8.25 8.83
C LYS A 119 -4.31 8.01 7.49
N ILE A 120 -3.39 7.05 7.40
CA ILE A 120 -2.75 6.65 6.12
C ILE A 120 -3.74 5.96 5.18
N GLN A 121 -4.53 6.73 4.44
CA GLN A 121 -5.55 6.21 3.53
C GLN A 121 -4.92 5.39 2.39
N GLY A 122 -5.46 4.19 2.16
CA GLY A 122 -5.05 3.29 1.07
C GLY A 122 -4.25 2.06 1.52
N ILE A 123 -3.69 2.07 2.73
CA ILE A 123 -2.94 0.94 3.31
C ILE A 123 -3.53 0.55 4.68
N GLY A 124 -3.05 -0.54 5.29
CA GLY A 124 -3.41 -0.89 6.66
C GLY A 124 -4.86 -1.37 6.85
N ALA A 125 -5.33 -2.33 6.06
CA ALA A 125 -6.74 -2.77 6.07
C ALA A 125 -7.23 -3.41 7.41
N GLY A 126 -6.35 -3.60 8.40
CA GLY A 126 -6.68 -4.21 9.70
C GLY A 126 -6.71 -5.75 9.68
N PHE A 127 -6.16 -6.35 8.64
CA PHE A 127 -5.92 -7.78 8.46
C PHE A 127 -4.85 -7.98 7.38
N VAL A 128 -4.27 -9.18 7.30
CA VAL A 128 -3.40 -9.57 6.17
C VAL A 128 -4.29 -10.08 5.04
N PRO A 129 -4.32 -9.43 3.87
CA PRO A 129 -5.16 -9.86 2.75
C PRO A 129 -4.57 -11.09 2.06
N SER A 130 -5.42 -11.95 1.49
CA SER A 130 -4.99 -13.18 0.80
C SER A 130 -4.07 -12.89 -0.40
N ASN A 131 -4.25 -11.73 -1.03
CA ASN A 131 -3.38 -11.24 -2.12
C ASN A 131 -1.97 -10.80 -1.66
N LEU A 132 -1.68 -10.72 -0.36
CA LEU A 132 -0.33 -10.47 0.15
C LEU A 132 0.39 -11.80 0.40
N HIS A 133 1.36 -12.12 -0.44
CA HIS A 133 2.21 -13.31 -0.24
C HIS A 133 3.36 -12.95 0.69
N LEU A 134 3.26 -13.34 1.97
CA LEU A 134 4.22 -12.92 3.00
C LEU A 134 5.65 -13.41 2.75
N ASN A 135 5.83 -14.53 2.05
CA ASN A 135 7.14 -15.09 1.72
C ASN A 135 7.97 -14.21 0.77
N ILE A 136 7.36 -13.26 0.04
CA ILE A 136 8.11 -12.32 -0.80
C ILE A 136 8.55 -11.05 -0.07
N VAL A 137 8.07 -10.83 1.17
CA VAL A 137 8.38 -9.61 1.94
C VAL A 137 9.68 -9.81 2.71
N ASP A 138 10.71 -9.04 2.37
CA ASP A 138 12.02 -9.11 3.06
C ASP A 138 12.07 -8.25 4.33
N GLU A 139 11.20 -7.23 4.42
CA GLU A 139 11.15 -6.30 5.53
C GLU A 139 9.79 -5.59 5.56
N VAL A 140 9.31 -5.25 6.75
CA VAL A 140 8.16 -4.37 6.95
C VAL A 140 8.61 -3.12 7.71
N ILE A 141 8.30 -1.95 7.18
CA ILE A 141 8.55 -0.67 7.85
C ILE A 141 7.23 -0.09 8.34
N GLN A 142 7.19 0.19 9.64
CA GLN A 142 6.09 0.88 10.28
C GLN A 142 6.28 2.39 10.15
N ILE A 143 5.24 3.08 9.70
CA ILE A 143 5.23 4.54 9.52
C ILE A 143 4.06 5.13 10.30
N SER A 144 4.31 6.21 11.04
CA SER A 144 3.23 6.94 11.73
C SER A 144 2.43 7.82 10.77
N ASP A 145 1.26 8.27 11.22
CA ASP A 145 0.45 9.21 10.43
C ASP A 145 1.22 10.53 10.20
N GLU A 146 1.91 11.02 11.22
CA GLU A 146 2.71 12.25 11.20
C GLU A 146 3.86 12.16 10.19
N GLU A 147 4.61 11.05 10.20
CA GLU A 147 5.68 10.82 9.23
C GLU A 147 5.14 10.75 7.79
N ALA A 148 3.99 10.10 7.59
CA ALA A 148 3.35 10.03 6.27
C ALA A 148 2.93 11.42 5.76
N PHE A 149 2.34 12.26 6.61
CA PHE A 149 1.96 13.62 6.25
C PHE A 149 3.18 14.51 5.98
N GLU A 150 4.19 14.45 6.85
CA GLU A 150 5.42 15.22 6.70
C GLU A 150 6.08 14.93 5.35
N TRP A 151 6.24 13.66 5.00
CA TRP A 151 6.87 13.26 3.75
C TRP A 151 6.02 13.54 2.51
N ALA A 152 4.69 13.43 2.60
CA ALA A 152 3.80 13.88 1.51
C ALA A 152 3.95 15.39 1.27
N ARG A 153 3.99 16.21 2.33
CA ARG A 153 4.19 17.66 2.22
C ARG A 153 5.60 18.01 1.70
N LYS A 154 6.63 17.21 2.03
CA LYS A 154 7.97 17.35 1.44
C LYS A 154 7.97 17.06 -0.05
N LEU A 155 7.30 15.99 -0.50
CA LEU A 155 7.14 15.70 -1.94
C LEU A 155 6.50 16.89 -2.68
N HIS A 156 5.49 17.54 -2.09
CA HIS A 156 4.86 18.72 -2.68
C HIS A 156 5.84 19.90 -2.77
N ARG A 157 6.51 20.23 -1.66
CA ARG A 157 7.33 21.45 -1.53
C ARG A 157 8.69 21.36 -2.18
N MET A 158 9.31 20.19 -2.17
CA MET A 158 10.71 20.00 -2.59
C MET A 158 10.81 19.41 -3.99
N GLU A 159 9.89 18.51 -4.35
CA GLU A 159 9.96 17.77 -5.63
C GLU A 159 8.88 18.20 -6.63
N GLY A 160 7.92 19.04 -6.23
CA GLY A 160 6.77 19.41 -7.06
C GLY A 160 5.82 18.23 -7.35
N LEU A 161 5.94 17.14 -6.60
CA LEU A 161 5.16 15.91 -6.80
C LEU A 161 3.94 15.93 -5.90
N PHE A 162 2.78 16.29 -6.45
CA PHE A 162 1.53 16.39 -5.70
C PHE A 162 0.93 15.02 -5.38
N ALA A 163 1.45 14.34 -4.35
CA ALA A 163 1.14 12.96 -4.01
C ALA A 163 0.24 12.81 -2.75
N GLY A 164 -0.48 11.69 -2.64
CA GLY A 164 -1.35 11.37 -1.50
C GLY A 164 -0.62 10.89 -0.24
N ILE A 165 -1.39 10.60 0.81
CA ILE A 165 -0.87 10.25 2.15
C ILE A 165 -0.03 8.97 2.14
N SER A 166 -0.49 7.90 1.46
CA SER A 166 0.25 6.65 1.34
C SER A 166 1.56 6.80 0.53
N SER A 167 1.62 7.74 -0.40
CA SER A 167 2.84 8.10 -1.11
C SER A 167 3.88 8.69 -0.16
N GLY A 168 3.44 9.57 0.74
CA GLY A 168 4.27 10.09 1.83
C GLY A 168 4.79 8.99 2.75
N ALA A 169 3.94 8.02 3.12
CA ALA A 169 4.36 6.88 3.93
C ALA A 169 5.44 6.03 3.23
N ASN A 170 5.25 5.73 1.93
CA ASN A 170 6.24 4.99 1.15
C ASN A 170 7.55 5.76 1.02
N MET A 171 7.50 7.08 0.83
CA MET A 171 8.69 7.92 0.75
C MET A 171 9.42 8.01 2.09
N ALA A 172 8.69 8.12 3.20
CA ALA A 172 9.26 8.09 4.54
C ALA A 172 10.02 6.78 4.80
N ALA A 173 9.42 5.65 4.47
CA ALA A 173 10.05 4.33 4.56
C ALA A 173 11.28 4.24 3.64
N ALA A 174 11.17 4.71 2.40
CA ALA A 174 12.28 4.70 1.44
C ALA A 174 13.46 5.55 1.92
N ALA A 175 13.22 6.72 2.51
CA ALA A 175 14.27 7.55 3.08
C ALA A 175 14.99 6.86 4.26
N LYS A 176 14.23 6.21 5.15
CA LYS A 176 14.80 5.39 6.24
C LYS A 176 15.66 4.24 5.70
N VAL A 177 15.28 3.62 4.58
CA VAL A 177 16.05 2.56 3.92
C VAL A 177 17.29 3.11 3.25
N ALA A 178 17.16 4.22 2.51
CA ALA A 178 18.23 4.86 1.77
C ALA A 178 19.35 5.38 2.69
N ALA A 179 19.01 5.84 3.89
CA ALA A 179 19.96 6.31 4.89
C ALA A 179 20.88 5.21 5.46
N ARG A 180 20.58 3.93 5.21
CA ARG A 180 21.34 2.81 5.77
C ARG A 180 22.64 2.57 4.98
N PRO A 181 23.78 2.28 5.63
CA PRO A 181 25.05 2.06 4.94
C PRO A 181 24.98 0.99 3.83
N GLN A 182 24.24 -0.09 4.04
CA GLN A 182 24.06 -1.19 3.08
C GLN A 182 23.26 -0.79 1.82
N SER A 183 22.55 0.34 1.87
CA SER A 183 21.78 0.86 0.73
C SER A 183 22.61 1.80 -0.16
N ARG A 184 23.88 2.06 0.20
CA ARG A 184 24.75 2.94 -0.59
C ARG A 184 24.93 2.41 -2.01
N GLY A 185 24.63 3.26 -3.00
CA GLY A 185 24.72 2.92 -4.42
C GLY A 185 23.62 1.97 -4.92
N LYS A 186 22.61 1.67 -4.10
CA LYS A 186 21.47 0.82 -4.47
C LYS A 186 20.35 1.63 -5.08
N MET A 187 19.66 1.05 -6.05
CA MET A 187 18.48 1.65 -6.67
C MET A 187 17.21 1.22 -5.93
N ILE A 188 16.51 2.20 -5.35
CA ILE A 188 15.23 1.99 -4.65
C ILE A 188 14.12 2.58 -5.51
N VAL A 189 13.13 1.75 -5.86
CA VAL A 189 11.90 2.20 -6.52
C VAL A 189 10.80 2.32 -5.46
N VAL A 190 10.04 3.42 -5.51
CA VAL A 190 9.00 3.76 -4.55
C VAL A 190 7.68 3.96 -5.29
N ILE A 191 6.61 3.30 -4.85
CA ILE A 191 5.28 3.50 -5.45
C ILE A 191 4.62 4.73 -4.81
N LEU A 192 4.18 5.69 -5.64
CA LEU A 192 3.36 6.82 -5.21
C LEU A 192 1.92 6.60 -5.73
N PRO A 193 1.01 5.98 -4.95
CA PRO A 193 -0.18 5.33 -5.51
C PRO A 193 -1.27 6.28 -6.02
N SER A 194 -1.27 7.54 -5.58
CA SER A 194 -2.35 8.47 -5.86
C SER A 194 -1.92 9.94 -5.84
N ILE A 195 -2.68 10.75 -6.57
CA ILE A 195 -2.54 12.20 -6.62
C ILE A 195 -3.09 12.88 -5.35
N GLY A 196 -2.39 13.91 -4.89
CA GLY A 196 -2.66 14.68 -3.67
C GLY A 196 -3.98 15.44 -3.69
N GLU A 197 -4.46 15.89 -4.87
CA GLU A 197 -5.69 16.67 -5.02
C GLU A 197 -6.92 15.97 -4.44
N ARG A 198 -6.94 14.63 -4.46
CA ARG A 198 -8.04 13.84 -3.88
C ARG A 198 -8.15 14.00 -2.36
N TYR A 199 -7.13 14.53 -1.70
CA TYR A 199 -6.99 14.57 -0.25
C TYR A 199 -7.13 15.98 0.34
N LEU A 200 -7.53 16.99 -0.45
CA LEU A 200 -7.66 18.39 0.00
C LEU A 200 -8.57 18.57 1.24
N SER A 201 -9.53 17.67 1.46
CA SER A 201 -10.41 17.68 2.63
C SER A 201 -9.93 16.79 3.78
N THR A 202 -8.64 16.45 3.83
CA THR A 202 -8.05 15.58 4.86
C THR A 202 -6.96 16.33 5.63
N PRO A 203 -6.52 15.82 6.80
CA PRO A 203 -5.46 16.44 7.59
C PRO A 203 -4.12 16.64 6.86
N LEU A 204 -3.91 16.00 5.69
CA LEU A 204 -2.74 16.28 4.86
C LEU A 204 -2.65 17.76 4.47
N PHE A 205 -3.79 18.42 4.25
CA PHE A 205 -3.91 19.80 3.76
C PHE A 205 -4.56 20.75 4.78
N GLU A 206 -4.81 20.32 6.02
CA GLU A 206 -5.17 21.25 7.09
C GLU A 206 -3.98 22.20 7.33
N GLU A 207 -4.26 23.50 7.38
CA GLU A 207 -3.27 24.54 7.69
C GLU A 207 -2.70 24.27 9.10
N GLU A 208 -1.36 24.38 9.24
CA GLU A 208 -0.68 24.34 10.54
C GLU A 208 -0.84 25.67 11.29
#